data_AF-A0A6A6MA14-F1
#
_entry.id   AF-A0A6A6MA14-F1
#
_cell.length_a   1.000
_cell.length_b   1.000
_cell.length_c   1.000
_cell.angle_alpha   90.00
_cell.angle_beta   90.00
_cell.angle_gamma   90.00
#
_symmetry.space_group_name_H-M   'P 1'
#
loop_
_entity.id
_entity.type
_entity.pdbx_description
1 polymer ?
#
loop_
_entity_poly.entity_id
_entity_poly.type
_entity_poly.pdbx_seq_one_letter_code
_entity_poly.pdbx_strand_id
1 'polypeptide(L)'
;MHQASLALIKKLEAVGNLVRDSVPVSDNEANNAVIRIWAKKCFDPKMKNHVEFLGIADTRKGANVAGGRGFYLKGDGVWLNQALINFGLDL
;
A
#
# COMPACT_ATOMS: atom_id res chain seq x y z
N MET A 1 -2.03 26.83 -34.13
CA MET A 1 -0.84 26.12 -33.61
C MET A 1 -0.95 25.81 -32.11
N HIS A 2 -1.37 26.75 -31.27
CA HIS A 2 -1.52 26.56 -29.81
C HIS A 2 -2.46 25.41 -29.37
N GLN A 3 -3.57 25.21 -30.07
CA GLN A 3 -4.52 24.14 -29.72
C GLN A 3 -3.97 22.72 -30.00
N ALA A 4 -3.14 22.58 -31.04
CA ALA A 4 -2.51 21.31 -31.39
C ALA A 4 -1.42 20.93 -30.36
N SER A 5 -0.64 21.91 -29.88
CA SER A 5 0.37 21.66 -28.84
C SER A 5 -0.26 21.26 -27.50
N LEU A 6 -1.37 21.88 -27.11
CA LEU A 6 -2.11 21.49 -25.89
C LEU A 6 -2.68 20.08 -26.01
N ALA A 7 -3.24 19.73 -27.16
CA ALA A 7 -3.74 18.38 -27.41
C ALA A 7 -2.62 17.31 -27.37
N LEU A 8 -1.41 17.66 -27.81
CA LEU A 8 -0.24 16.80 -27.73
C LEU A 8 0.20 16.58 -26.26
N ILE A 9 0.34 17.65 -25.49
CA ILE A 9 0.76 17.57 -24.07
C ILE A 9 -0.20 16.68 -23.28
N LYS A 10 -1.51 16.85 -23.46
CA LYS A 10 -2.53 16.01 -22.83
C LYS A 10 -2.38 14.52 -23.14
N LYS A 11 -1.90 14.17 -24.33
CA LYS A 11 -1.64 12.76 -24.69
C LYS A 11 -0.36 12.24 -24.06
N LEU A 12 0.67 13.09 -23.97
CA LEU A 12 1.95 12.73 -23.35
C LEU A 12 1.80 12.46 -21.85
N GLU A 13 0.91 13.16 -21.15
CA GLU A 13 0.58 12.92 -19.75
C GLU A 13 0.02 11.52 -19.48
N ALA A 14 -0.58 10.87 -20.48
CA ALA A 14 -1.11 9.51 -20.37
C ALA A 14 -0.05 8.42 -20.59
N VAL A 15 1.15 8.79 -21.08
CA VAL A 15 2.21 7.83 -21.36
C VAL A 15 2.97 7.54 -20.07
N GLY A 16 2.95 6.27 -19.64
CA GLY A 16 3.72 5.81 -18.49
C GLY A 16 5.24 5.89 -18.72
N ASN A 17 6.00 5.71 -17.63
CA ASN A 17 7.46 5.75 -17.72
C ASN A 17 8.03 4.58 -18.55
N LEU A 18 9.19 4.80 -19.18
CA LEU A 18 9.92 3.74 -19.86
C LEU A 18 10.53 2.77 -18.83
N VAL A 19 10.22 1.49 -19.00
CA VAL A 19 10.69 0.43 -18.11
C VAL A 19 12.07 -0.06 -18.58
N ARG A 20 12.96 -0.40 -17.65
CA ARG A 20 14.28 -0.97 -18.01
C ARG A 20 14.16 -2.40 -18.52
N ASP A 21 15.08 -2.78 -19.40
CA ASP A 21 15.16 -4.12 -20.02
C ASP A 21 15.26 -5.28 -19.02
N SER A 22 15.72 -5.02 -17.80
CA SER A 22 15.84 -6.03 -16.74
C SER A 22 14.51 -6.41 -16.09
N VAL A 23 13.43 -5.65 -16.34
CA VAL A 23 12.13 -5.88 -15.69
C VAL A 23 11.36 -6.97 -16.43
N PRO A 24 10.85 -8.00 -15.72
CA PRO A 24 10.02 -9.02 -16.35
C PRO A 24 8.81 -8.42 -17.06
N VAL A 25 8.62 -8.74 -18.35
CA VAL A 25 7.47 -8.28 -19.14
C VAL A 25 6.31 -9.25 -18.92
N SER A 26 5.25 -8.78 -18.26
CA SER A 26 4.06 -9.57 -17.94
C SER A 26 2.87 -8.66 -17.65
N ASP A 27 1.68 -9.09 -18.06
CA ASP A 27 0.40 -8.43 -17.74
C ASP A 27 -0.23 -8.94 -16.43
N ASN A 28 0.47 -9.81 -15.69
CA ASN A 28 -0.03 -10.45 -14.47
C ASN A 28 1.01 -10.41 -13.34
N GLU A 29 0.55 -10.06 -12.14
CA GLU A 29 1.33 -10.02 -10.89
C GLU A 29 1.88 -11.40 -10.48
N ALA A 30 1.26 -12.50 -10.93
CA ALA A 30 1.72 -13.86 -10.65
C ALA A 30 3.13 -14.15 -11.21
N ASN A 31 3.58 -13.37 -12.20
CA ASN A 31 4.89 -13.52 -12.83
C ASN A 31 5.97 -12.60 -12.20
N ASN A 32 5.67 -11.94 -11.08
CA ASN A 32 6.64 -11.10 -10.37
C ASN A 32 7.81 -11.95 -9.82
N ALA A 33 9.04 -11.57 -10.18
CA ALA A 33 10.24 -12.28 -9.75
C ALA A 33 10.55 -12.01 -8.26
N VAL A 34 10.71 -13.07 -7.47
CA VAL A 34 11.15 -12.98 -6.07
C VAL A 34 12.68 -12.96 -6.02
N ILE A 35 13.27 -11.79 -5.75
CA ILE A 35 14.73 -11.59 -5.78
C ILE A 35 15.41 -12.07 -4.49
N ARG A 36 14.75 -11.91 -3.34
CA ARG A 36 15.30 -12.30 -2.03
C ARG A 36 14.18 -12.54 -1.03
N ILE A 37 14.37 -13.53 -0.17
CA ILE A 37 13.55 -13.78 1.02
C ILE A 37 14.46 -13.67 2.23
N TRP A 38 14.01 -12.98 3.27
CA TRP A 38 14.75 -12.87 4.53
C TRP A 38 13.89 -13.38 5.68
N ALA A 39 14.52 -14.17 6.56
CA ALA A 39 13.92 -14.91 7.66
C ALA A 39 12.87 -15.98 7.25
N LYS A 40 12.62 -16.93 8.16
CA LYS A 40 11.56 -17.93 8.01
C LYS A 40 10.27 -17.37 8.60
N LYS A 41 9.19 -17.35 7.81
CA LYS A 41 7.87 -16.97 8.31
C LYS A 41 7.36 -18.04 9.28
N CYS A 42 7.16 -17.68 10.54
CA CYS A 42 6.43 -18.51 11.48
C CYS A 42 4.93 -18.39 11.20
N PHE A 43 4.29 -19.50 10.86
CA PHE A 43 2.85 -19.55 10.60
C PHE A 43 2.21 -20.51 11.58
N ASP A 44 1.21 -20.02 12.33
CA ASP A 44 0.34 -20.84 13.17
C ASP A 44 -1.08 -20.74 12.59
N PRO A 45 -1.77 -21.88 12.33
CA PRO A 45 -3.16 -21.89 11.88
C PRO A 45 -4.15 -21.11 12.76
N LYS A 46 -3.80 -20.84 14.03
CA LYS A 46 -4.62 -20.08 14.99
C LYS A 46 -4.40 -18.56 14.94
N MET A 47 -3.49 -18.08 14.09
CA MET A 47 -3.24 -16.63 13.95
C MET A 47 -4.50 -15.91 13.47
N LYS A 48 -4.91 -14.89 14.21
CA LYS A 48 -6.02 -14.01 13.83
C LYS A 48 -5.58 -13.00 12.78
N ASN A 49 -6.53 -12.54 11.98
CA ASN A 49 -6.33 -11.40 11.09
C ASN A 49 -6.02 -10.13 11.92
N HIS A 50 -5.17 -9.25 11.40
CA HIS A 50 -4.82 -7.96 12.01
C HIS A 50 -6.04 -7.09 12.39
N VAL A 51 -7.16 -7.18 11.66
CA VAL A 51 -8.40 -6.43 11.96
C VAL A 51 -9.09 -6.95 13.23
N GLU A 52 -9.03 -8.26 13.47
CA GLU A 52 -9.67 -8.91 14.62
C GLU A 52 -8.75 -9.00 15.84
N PHE A 53 -7.50 -8.55 15.68
CA PHE A 53 -6.48 -8.64 16.70
C PHE A 53 -6.57 -7.45 17.66
N LEU A 54 -6.65 -7.74 18.96
CA LEU A 54 -6.56 -6.80 20.09
C LEU A 54 -7.58 -5.64 20.15
N GLY A 55 -8.52 -5.52 19.21
CA GLY A 55 -9.57 -4.50 19.24
C GLY A 55 -9.04 -3.06 19.06
N ILE A 56 -7.82 -2.93 18.53
CA ILE A 56 -7.11 -1.65 18.35
C ILE A 56 -7.57 -0.86 17.13
N ALA A 57 -8.41 -1.42 16.26
CA ALA A 57 -8.97 -0.76 15.09
C ALA A 57 -10.50 -0.77 15.11
N ASP A 58 -11.12 0.35 14.73
CA ASP A 58 -12.57 0.53 14.61
C ASP A 58 -12.96 0.86 13.17
N THR A 59 -13.24 -0.19 12.40
CA THR A 59 -13.65 -0.08 10.99
C THR A 59 -15.09 0.38 10.84
N ARG A 60 -15.96 0.10 11.82
CA ARG A 60 -17.38 0.51 11.75
C ARG A 60 -17.52 2.01 11.94
N LYS A 61 -16.92 2.56 13.00
CA LYS A 61 -16.93 4.01 13.23
C LYS A 61 -16.22 4.75 12.12
N GLY A 62 -15.09 4.22 11.64
CA GLY A 62 -14.37 4.82 10.51
C GLY A 62 -15.20 4.82 9.22
N ALA A 63 -15.90 3.72 8.93
CA ALA A 63 -16.76 3.64 7.75
C ALA A 63 -17.94 4.60 7.81
N ASN A 64 -18.52 4.79 9.00
CA ASN A 64 -19.61 5.75 9.19
C ASN A 64 -19.19 7.20 8.95
N VAL A 65 -17.93 7.55 9.25
CA VAL A 65 -17.44 8.94 9.14
C VAL A 65 -16.83 9.20 7.76
N ALA A 66 -16.04 8.27 7.21
CA ALA A 66 -15.21 8.47 6.03
C ALA A 66 -15.51 7.49 4.87
N GLY A 67 -16.57 6.69 4.96
CA GLY A 67 -16.94 5.70 3.96
C GLY A 67 -16.14 4.40 4.04
N GLY A 68 -16.42 3.43 3.16
CA GLY A 68 -16.05 2.02 3.32
C GLY A 68 -14.56 1.66 3.45
N ARG A 69 -13.63 2.61 3.32
CA ARG A 69 -12.18 2.40 3.55
C ARG A 69 -11.64 3.15 4.78
N GLY A 70 -12.50 3.84 5.53
CA GLY A 70 -12.13 4.53 6.76
C GLY A 70 -12.08 3.61 7.98
N PHE A 71 -11.11 3.82 8.86
CA PHE A 71 -10.99 3.16 10.16
C PHE A 71 -10.35 4.11 11.18
N TYR A 72 -10.65 3.90 12.46
CA TYR A 72 -9.94 4.56 13.55
C TYR A 72 -8.99 3.59 14.23
N LEU A 73 -7.79 4.06 14.58
CA LEU A 73 -6.94 3.36 15.55
C LEU A 73 -7.34 3.78 16.97
N LYS A 74 -7.24 2.85 17.92
CA LYS A 74 -7.65 3.00 19.32
C LYS A 74 -6.58 2.44 20.26
N GLY A 75 -6.46 3.06 21.43
CA GLY A 75 -5.55 2.63 22.49
C GLY A 75 -4.12 2.45 21.98
N ASP A 76 -3.53 1.30 22.28
CA ASP A 76 -2.16 0.96 21.90
C ASP A 76 -1.94 0.91 20.38
N GLY A 77 -2.98 0.73 19.57
CA GLY A 77 -2.87 0.78 18.11
C GLY A 77 -2.41 2.14 17.59
N VAL A 78 -2.84 3.23 18.26
CA VAL A 78 -2.42 4.59 17.89
C VAL A 78 -0.93 4.76 18.18
N TRP A 79 -0.50 4.37 19.38
CA TRP A 79 0.89 4.49 19.81
C TRP A 79 1.83 3.62 19.00
N LEU A 80 1.42 2.39 18.67
CA LEU A 80 2.19 1.50 17.81
C LEU A 80 2.39 2.12 16.42
N ASN A 81 1.33 2.65 15.81
CA ASN A 81 1.43 3.30 14.51
C ASN A 81 2.37 4.52 14.57
N GLN A 82 2.26 5.34 15.62
CA GLN A 82 3.15 6.48 15.80
C GLN A 82 4.62 6.06 15.99
N ALA A 83 4.86 4.99 16.76
CA ALA A 83 6.20 4.45 16.97
C ALA A 83 6.81 3.93 15.66
N LEU A 84 6.02 3.25 14.81
CA LEU A 84 6.48 2.78 13.50
C LEU A 84 6.81 3.94 12.54
N ILE A 85 6.00 5.00 12.54
CA ILE A 85 6.27 6.21 11.76
C ILE A 85 7.58 6.84 12.20
N ASN A 86 7.77 7.05 13.52
CA ASN A 86 8.99 7.64 14.05
C ASN A 86 10.21 6.76 13.75
N PHE A 87 10.11 5.44 13.95
CA PHE A 87 11.19 4.51 13.63
C PHE A 87 11.64 4.60 12.17
N GLY A 88 10.71 4.78 11.22
CA GLY A 88 11.04 4.95 9.80
C GLY A 88 11.65 6.31 9.45
N LEU A 89 11.42 7.35 10.27
CA LEU A 89 11.93 8.71 10.07
C LEU A 89 13.26 8.96 10.80
N ASP A 90 13.46 8.32 11.95
CA ASP A 90 14.65 8.49 12.80
C ASP A 90 15.86 7.63 12.34
N LEU A 91 15.74 6.95 11.19
CA LEU A 91 16.75 6.10 10.55
C LEU A 91 17.70 6.92 9.66
#